data_AF-A0A1N7LT13-F1
#
_entry.id   AF-A0A1N7LT13-F1
#
_cell.length_a   1.000
_cell.length_b   1.000
_cell.length_c   1.000
_cell.angle_alpha   90.00
_cell.angle_beta   90.00
_cell.angle_gamma   90.00
#
_symmetry.space_group_name_H-M   'P 1'
#
loop_
_entity.id
_entity.type
_entity.pdbx_description
1 polymer ?
#
loop_
_entity_poly.entity_id
_entity_poly.type
_entity_poly.pdbx_seq_one_letter_code
_entity_poly.pdbx_strand_id
1 'polypeptide(L)'
;MSDIDLQDLSKAELIALIQRNIPFFRPTHLLEVRINTLERKATAAFDAYVCASKRSRDAAQPLQQAWAAFRSEGSPAALETATKKQLEWDTAHTEANKHYAQYTRLENAAHQLRTKLLTL
;
A
#
# COMPACT_ATOMS: atom_id res chain seq x y z
N MET A 1 33.11 12.16 0.29
CA MET A 1 32.70 10.85 0.85
C MET A 1 31.36 10.54 0.23
N SER A 2 31.25 9.41 -0.47
CA SER A 2 30.05 9.02 -1.20
C SER A 2 28.89 8.79 -0.21
N ASP A 3 27.74 9.44 -0.42
CA ASP A 3 26.53 9.19 0.35
C ASP A 3 26.13 7.72 0.17
N ILE A 4 26.38 6.90 1.19
CA ILE A 4 25.86 5.54 1.24
C ILE A 4 24.38 5.67 1.53
N ASP A 5 23.53 5.42 0.54
CA ASP A 5 22.10 5.36 0.77
C ASP A 5 21.80 4.12 1.61
N LEU A 6 21.61 4.33 2.92
CA LEU A 6 21.33 3.27 3.90
C LEU A 6 20.07 2.46 3.56
N GLN A 7 19.30 2.92 2.58
CA GLN A 7 18.02 2.40 2.17
C GLN A 7 18.14 1.24 1.19
N ASP A 8 19.27 1.14 0.47
CA ASP A 8 19.54 0.07 -0.51
C ASP A 8 20.27 -1.13 0.11
N LEU A 9 20.72 -0.99 1.36
CA LEU A 9 21.40 -2.06 2.08
C LEU A 9 20.40 -3.13 2.51
N SER A 10 20.74 -4.39 2.22
CA SER A 10 20.05 -5.52 2.83
C SER A 10 20.17 -5.45 4.36
N LYS A 11 19.26 -6.13 5.06
CA LYS A 11 19.28 -6.17 6.54
C LYS A 11 20.65 -6.57 7.10
N ALA A 12 21.34 -7.50 6.45
CA ALA A 12 22.67 -7.97 6.86
C ALA A 12 23.74 -6.90 6.64
N GLU A 13 23.69 -6.19 5.51
CA GLU A 13 24.62 -5.10 5.19
C GLU A 13 24.40 -3.88 6.10
N LEU A 14 23.15 -3.55 6.42
CA LEU A 14 22.82 -2.51 7.37
C LEU A 14 23.37 -2.84 8.77
N ILE A 15 23.20 -4.08 9.23
CA ILE A 15 23.76 -4.55 10.50
C ILE A 15 25.28 -4.49 10.48
N ALA A 16 25.93 -4.96 9.41
CA ALA A 16 27.38 -4.93 9.27
C ALA A 16 27.94 -3.49 9.22
N LEU A 17 27.23 -2.56 8.59
CA LEU A 17 27.60 -1.15 8.52
C LEU A 17 27.44 -0.47 9.89
N ILE A 18 26.33 -0.74 10.59
CA ILE A 18 26.09 -0.25 11.96
C ILE A 18 27.16 -0.81 12.89
N GLN A 19 27.48 -2.11 12.80
CA GLN A 19 28.50 -2.76 13.62
C GLN A 19 29.92 -2.24 13.35
N ARG A 20 30.23 -1.83 12.11
CA ARG A 20 31.52 -1.20 11.77
C ARG A 20 31.61 0.26 12.19
N ASN A 21 30.49 0.96 12.35
CA ASN A 21 30.42 2.40 12.64
C ASN A 21 29.66 2.72 13.94
N ILE A 22 29.63 1.78 14.89
CA ILE A 22 28.95 1.88 16.19
C ILE A 22 29.20 3.23 16.90
N PRO A 23 30.42 3.81 16.92
CA PRO A 23 30.62 5.09 17.61
C PRO A 23 30.00 6.30 16.90
N PHE A 24 29.56 6.17 15.63
CA PHE A 24 29.05 7.28 14.81
C PHE A 24 27.54 7.23 14.54
N PHE A 25 26.90 6.06 14.67
CA PHE A 25 25.45 5.94 14.50
C PHE A 25 24.71 6.33 15.78
N ARG A 26 24.22 7.58 15.84
CA ARG A 26 23.30 8.01 16.90
C ARG A 26 21.97 7.25 16.77
N PRO A 27 21.37 6.76 17.87
CA PRO A 27 20.06 6.08 17.84
C PRO A 27 18.97 6.87 17.11
N THR A 28 19.01 8.20 17.19
CA THR A 28 18.10 9.12 16.49
C THR A 28 18.18 8.96 14.96
N HIS A 29 19.39 8.83 14.41
CA HIS A 29 19.60 8.70 12.97
C HIS A 29 19.03 7.37 12.42
N LEU A 30 19.18 6.27 13.17
CA LEU A 30 18.58 4.99 12.79
C LEU A 30 17.05 5.03 12.81
N LEU A 31 16.47 5.78 13.75
CA LEU A 31 15.02 6.00 13.80
C LEU A 31 14.54 6.84 12.61
N GLU A 32 15.24 7.91 12.25
CA GLU A 32 14.93 8.76 11.09
C GLU A 32 14.94 7.96 9.77
N VAL A 33 16.00 7.18 9.52
CA VAL A 33 16.09 6.32 8.33
C VAL A 33 14.91 5.33 8.27
N ARG A 34 14.53 4.77 9.42
CA ARG A 34 13.41 3.83 9.50
C ARG A 34 12.06 4.52 9.26
N ILE A 35 11.85 5.71 9.82
CA ILE A 35 10.66 6.53 9.59
C ILE A 35 10.53 6.83 8.10
N ASN A 36 11.57 7.38 7.47
CA ASN A 36 11.57 7.71 6.04
C ASN A 36 11.31 6.47 5.15
N THR A 37 11.81 5.30 5.55
CA THR A 37 11.55 4.04 4.84
C THR A 37 10.10 3.59 4.97
N LEU A 38 9.50 3.72 6.16
CA LEU A 38 8.09 3.38 6.37
C LEU A 38 7.17 4.34 5.62
N GLU A 39 7.49 5.63 5.60
CA GLU A 39 6.72 6.66 4.89
C GLU A 39 6.72 6.41 3.38
N ARG A 40 7.86 6.12 2.76
CA ARG A 40 7.89 5.77 1.34
C ARG A 40 7.09 4.52 1.01
N LYS A 41 7.15 3.50 1.87
CA LYS A 41 6.31 2.30 1.72
C LYS A 41 4.84 2.61 1.90
N ALA A 42 4.49 3.52 2.80
CA ALA A 42 3.13 4.00 2.98
C ALA A 42 2.64 4.73 1.72
N THR A 43 3.43 5.65 1.16
CA THR A 43 3.14 6.34 -0.10
C THR A 43 2.88 5.34 -1.24
N ALA A 44 3.77 4.36 -1.44
CA ALA A 44 3.58 3.34 -2.47
C ALA A 44 2.30 2.49 -2.25
N ALA A 45 1.98 2.15 -1.00
CA ALA A 45 0.73 1.46 -0.68
C ALA A 45 -0.51 2.34 -0.92
N PHE A 46 -0.39 3.64 -0.66
CA PHE A 46 -1.45 4.61 -0.92
C PHE A 46 -1.70 4.80 -2.42
N ASP A 47 -0.64 4.92 -3.23
CA ASP A 47 -0.76 5.01 -4.69
C ASP A 47 -1.42 3.75 -5.27
N ALA A 48 -1.05 2.56 -4.78
CA ALA A 48 -1.70 1.30 -5.15
C ALA A 48 -3.18 1.29 -4.74
N TYR A 49 -3.52 1.79 -3.55
CA TYR A 49 -4.91 1.95 -3.11
C TYR A 49 -5.71 2.87 -4.04
N VAL A 50 -5.15 4.03 -4.42
CA VAL A 50 -5.80 4.98 -5.33
C VAL A 50 -6.05 4.33 -6.70
N CYS A 51 -5.06 3.62 -7.24
CA CYS A 51 -5.19 2.88 -8.50
C CYS A 51 -6.27 1.79 -8.43
N ALA A 52 -6.31 0.99 -7.36
CA ALA A 52 -7.32 -0.05 -7.18
C ALA A 52 -8.73 0.54 -6.98
N SER A 53 -8.82 1.65 -6.23
CA SER A 53 -10.09 2.38 -6.02
C SER A 53 -10.65 2.96 -7.31
N LYS A 54 -9.77 3.49 -8.18
CA LYS A 54 -10.16 3.95 -9.50
C LYS A 54 -10.72 2.80 -10.34
N ARG A 55 -10.03 1.65 -10.38
CA ARG A 55 -10.53 0.45 -11.09
C ARG A 55 -11.87 -0.03 -10.55
N SER A 56 -12.07 -0.03 -9.24
CA SER A 56 -13.35 -0.39 -8.63
C SER A 56 -14.46 0.58 -9.05
N ARG A 57 -14.18 1.89 -9.09
CA ARG A 57 -15.12 2.89 -9.59
C ARG A 57 -15.45 2.68 -11.07
N ASP A 58 -14.43 2.48 -11.90
CA ASP A 58 -14.58 2.28 -13.35
C ASP A 58 -15.38 0.99 -13.67
N ALA A 59 -15.30 -0.03 -12.81
CA ALA A 59 -16.08 -1.27 -12.93
C ALA A 59 -17.54 -1.14 -12.45
N ALA A 60 -17.88 -0.15 -11.62
CA ALA A 60 -19.20 -0.02 -11.01
C ALA A 60 -20.31 0.33 -12.03
N GLN A 61 -20.03 1.22 -12.99
CA GLN A 61 -21.01 1.61 -14.00
C GLN A 61 -21.33 0.46 -14.99
N PRO A 62 -20.35 -0.24 -15.58
CA PRO A 62 -20.60 -1.44 -16.39
C PRO A 62 -21.37 -2.53 -15.62
N LEU A 63 -21.10 -2.71 -14.33
CA LEU A 63 -21.83 -3.64 -13.47
C LEU A 63 -23.31 -3.27 -13.36
N GLN A 64 -23.62 -1.99 -13.08
CA GLN A 64 -24.99 -1.51 -13.00
C GLN A 64 -25.75 -1.72 -14.33
N GLN A 65 -25.08 -1.48 -15.46
CA GLN A 65 -25.64 -1.69 -16.79
C GLN A 65 -25.91 -3.17 -17.07
N ALA A 66 -24.97 -4.06 -16.74
CA ALA A 66 -25.13 -5.49 -16.93
C ALA A 66 -26.29 -6.05 -16.10
N TRP A 67 -26.45 -5.61 -14.85
CA TRP A 67 -27.59 -5.98 -14.02
C TRP A 67 -28.91 -5.38 -14.51
N ALA A 68 -28.89 -4.16 -15.06
CA ALA A 68 -30.08 -3.58 -15.68
C ALA A 68 -30.52 -4.40 -16.92
N ALA A 69 -29.57 -4.77 -17.79
CA ALA A 69 -29.83 -5.60 -18.96
C ALA A 69 -30.39 -6.98 -18.57
N PHE A 70 -29.83 -7.62 -17.54
CA PHE A 70 -30.36 -8.87 -17.02
C PHE A 70 -31.81 -8.72 -16.53
N ARG A 71 -32.13 -7.64 -15.80
CA ARG A 71 -33.50 -7.40 -15.30
C ARG A 71 -34.51 -7.14 -16.43
N SER A 72 -34.10 -6.49 -17.52
CA SER A 72 -34.99 -6.20 -18.64
C SER A 72 -35.17 -7.38 -19.59
N GLU A 73 -34.10 -8.14 -19.86
CA GLU A 73 -34.13 -9.22 -20.86
C GLU A 73 -34.41 -10.60 -20.25
N GLY A 74 -34.06 -10.80 -18.98
CA GLY A 74 -34.19 -12.10 -18.30
C GLY A 74 -33.32 -13.21 -18.89
N SER A 75 -32.35 -12.88 -19.76
CA SER A 75 -31.59 -13.86 -20.53
C SER A 75 -30.44 -14.47 -19.71
N PRO A 76 -30.13 -15.77 -19.87
CA PRO A 76 -28.98 -16.41 -19.21
C PRO A 76 -27.63 -15.76 -19.56
N ALA A 77 -27.48 -15.25 -20.79
CA ALA A 77 -26.27 -14.57 -21.24
C ALA A 77 -26.05 -13.22 -20.52
N ALA A 78 -27.12 -12.48 -20.24
CA ALA A 78 -27.04 -11.25 -19.46
C ALA A 78 -26.66 -11.52 -17.99
N LEU A 79 -27.14 -12.63 -17.41
CA LEU A 79 -26.74 -13.06 -16.06
C LEU A 79 -25.25 -13.38 -15.97
N GLU A 80 -24.71 -14.11 -16.95
CA GLU A 80 -23.28 -14.43 -17.02
C GLU A 80 -22.43 -13.16 -17.09
N THR A 81 -22.85 -12.21 -17.93
CA THR A 81 -22.18 -10.91 -18.08
C THR A 81 -22.19 -10.12 -16.77
N ALA A 82 -23.35 -10.03 -16.11
CA ALA A 82 -23.48 -9.32 -14.83
C ALA A 82 -22.63 -9.96 -13.72
N THR A 83 -22.61 -11.29 -13.66
CA THR A 83 -21.80 -12.05 -12.69
C THR A 83 -20.30 -11.82 -12.92
N LYS A 84 -19.86 -11.81 -14.18
CA LYS A 84 -18.47 -11.50 -14.52
C LYS A 84 -18.08 -10.08 -14.09
N LYS A 85 -18.95 -9.10 -14.34
CA LYS A 85 -18.72 -7.71 -13.90
C LYS A 85 -18.74 -7.56 -12.38
N GLN A 86 -19.57 -8.34 -11.69
CA GLN A 86 -19.60 -8.38 -10.23
C GLN A 86 -18.24 -8.84 -9.69
N LEU A 87 -17.70 -9.94 -10.23
CA LEU A 87 -16.40 -10.47 -9.84
C LEU A 87 -15.25 -9.48 -10.11
N GLU A 88 -15.27 -8.81 -11.27
CA GLU A 88 -14.28 -7.76 -11.61
C GLU A 88 -14.31 -6.62 -10.57
N TRP A 89 -15.50 -6.16 -10.21
CA TRP A 89 -15.69 -5.11 -9.20
C TRP A 89 -15.24 -5.56 -7.81
N ASP A 90 -15.66 -6.75 -7.36
CA ASP A 90 -15.32 -7.34 -6.06
C ASP A 90 -13.81 -7.51 -5.89
N THR A 91 -13.13 -7.94 -6.96
CA THR A 91 -11.68 -8.12 -6.97
C THR A 91 -10.97 -6.77 -6.79
N ALA A 92 -11.34 -5.75 -7.56
CA ALA A 92 -10.75 -4.42 -7.44
C ALA A 92 -11.04 -3.77 -6.09
N HIS A 93 -12.25 -3.96 -5.55
CA HIS A 93 -12.64 -3.45 -4.24
C HIS A 93 -11.84 -4.12 -3.10
N THR A 94 -11.68 -5.43 -3.15
CA THR A 94 -10.88 -6.20 -2.18
C THR A 94 -9.42 -5.78 -2.21
N GLU A 95 -8.87 -5.58 -3.41
CA GLU A 95 -7.50 -5.11 -3.60
C GLU A 95 -7.29 -3.70 -3.03
N ALA A 96 -8.24 -2.79 -3.23
CA ALA A 96 -8.21 -1.46 -2.62
C ALA A 96 -8.19 -1.54 -1.08
N ASN A 97 -9.09 -2.33 -0.49
CA ASN A 97 -9.14 -2.49 0.97
C ASN A 97 -7.84 -3.08 1.54
N LYS A 98 -7.22 -4.02 0.82
CA LYS A 98 -5.91 -4.59 1.19
C LYS A 98 -4.82 -3.51 1.22
N HIS A 99 -4.73 -2.69 0.18
CA HIS A 99 -3.72 -1.63 0.09
C HIS A 99 -3.95 -0.53 1.14
N TYR A 100 -5.21 -0.17 1.41
CA TYR A 100 -5.55 0.80 2.45
C TYR A 100 -5.17 0.30 3.86
N ALA A 101 -5.42 -0.98 4.15
CA ALA A 101 -5.01 -1.59 5.41
C ALA A 101 -3.48 -1.59 5.58
N GLN A 102 -2.75 -1.83 4.49
CA GLN A 102 -1.28 -1.77 4.49
C GLN A 102 -0.77 -0.34 4.71
N TYR A 103 -1.34 0.65 4.02
CA TYR A 103 -1.04 2.07 4.21
C TYR A 103 -1.19 2.47 5.68
N THR A 104 -2.36 2.21 6.28
CA THR A 104 -2.69 2.57 7.66
C THR A 104 -1.72 1.94 8.66
N ARG A 105 -1.33 0.67 8.44
CA ARG A 105 -0.35 -0.02 9.31
C ARG A 105 1.03 0.63 9.24
N LEU A 106 1.48 1.01 8.05
CA LEU A 106 2.79 1.62 7.84
C LEU A 106 2.84 3.06 8.39
N GLU A 107 1.80 3.84 8.16
CA GLU A 107 1.65 5.20 8.70
C GLU A 107 1.68 5.20 10.24
N ASN A 108 0.90 4.31 10.88
CA ASN A 108 0.91 4.18 12.35
C ASN A 108 2.29 3.77 12.89
N ALA A 109 3.00 2.88 12.20
CA ALA A 109 4.34 2.49 12.60
C ALA A 109 5.35 3.65 12.47
N ALA A 110 5.27 4.44 11.40
CA ALA A 110 6.09 5.64 11.22
C ALA A 110 5.79 6.68 12.30
N HIS A 111 4.50 6.90 12.61
CA HIS A 111 4.06 7.81 13.65
C HIS A 111 4.61 7.40 15.03
N GLN A 112 4.48 6.12 15.42
CA GLN A 112 5.02 5.62 16.69
C GLN A 112 6.53 5.82 16.82
N LEU A 113 7.30 5.64 15.74
CA LEU A 113 8.74 5.88 15.76
C LEU A 113 9.07 7.38 15.86
N ARG A 114 8.28 8.24 15.21
CA ARG A 114 8.43 9.70 15.32
C ARG A 114 8.14 10.20 16.73
N THR A 115 7.10 9.68 17.39
CA THR A 115 6.85 9.97 18.81
C THR A 115 8.03 9.58 19.68
N LYS A 116 8.60 8.38 19.46
CA LYS A 116 9.79 7.93 20.21
C LYS A 116 11.01 8.81 19.96
N LEU A 117 11.22 9.24 18.72
CA LEU A 117 12.32 10.13 18.36
C LEU A 117 12.23 11.48 19.09
N LEU A 118 11.03 12.05 19.22
CA LEU A 118 10.80 13.32 19.92
C LEU A 118 10.95 13.22 21.44
N THR A 119 10.85 12.01 22.01
CA THR A 119 10.97 11.76 23.45
C THR A 119 12.39 11.38 23.90
N LEU A 120 13.33 11.25 22.97
CA LEU A 120 14.76 10.98 23.22
C LEU A 120 15.55 12.28 23.30
#